data_AF-A0A352W2P4-F1
#
_entry.id   AF-A0A352W2P4-F1
#
_cell.length_a   1.000
_cell.length_b   1.000
_cell.length_c   1.000
_cell.angle_alpha   90.00
_cell.angle_beta   90.00
_cell.angle_gamma   90.00
#
_symmetry.space_group_name_H-M   'P 1'
#
loop_
_entity.id
_entity.type
_entity.pdbx_description
1 polymer ?
#
loop_
_entity_poly.entity_id
_entity_poly.type
_entity_poly.pdbx_seq_one_letter_code
_entity_poly.pdbx_strand_id
1 'polypeptide(L)'
;MTYKKKHNIVTLSQKKMNDNEINRLIETYQIDPQIKIRNQIINQYYPIVHAFPSYIKHNRDEDFAADFTAAFIEKADILLRSYQSKASSFLTYLTAALNNLYNDLLRRKMTMQSYQEPEKSISALEETEASYNAPVCSEDARRMRIMQVINKYRGISWLAIKCVYFDFFDEEDFLKMPAITGKPYSECLSFIDRLSDEIAEKRSKLLHKEDQLSRIYVRIMKIHSLLARSTGPDETSLRSRLESYEKTRRCYLDAYFKLRTAPAYRLIAGFLGTSEKKIQQIVFLFKRRLASCLKKNTRRSEDIYG
;
A
#
# COMPACT_ATOMS: atom_id res chain seq x y z
N MET A 1 -42.28 17.04 28.73
CA MET A 1 -42.06 15.78 27.99
C MET A 1 -40.79 15.94 27.17
N THR A 2 -39.69 15.33 27.59
CA THR A 2 -38.40 15.50 26.92
C THR A 2 -37.74 14.14 26.80
N TYR A 3 -37.63 13.66 25.56
CA TYR A 3 -37.13 12.35 25.19
C TYR A 3 -35.69 12.15 25.68
N LYS A 4 -35.50 11.22 26.63
CA LYS A 4 -34.18 10.67 26.97
C LYS A 4 -33.76 9.69 25.87
N LYS A 5 -32.94 10.12 24.91
CA LYS A 5 -32.12 9.20 24.11
C LYS A 5 -30.95 8.71 24.98
N LYS A 6 -31.15 7.59 25.66
CA LYS A 6 -30.04 6.76 26.16
C LYS A 6 -29.31 6.19 24.95
N HIS A 7 -28.19 6.79 24.55
CA HIS A 7 -27.20 6.03 23.79
C HIS A 7 -26.49 5.12 24.78
N ASN A 8 -26.97 3.88 24.86
CA ASN A 8 -26.23 2.76 25.42
C ASN A 8 -24.91 2.68 24.66
N ILE A 9 -23.82 3.18 25.24
CA ILE A 9 -22.50 2.70 24.90
C ILE A 9 -22.49 1.26 25.40
N VAL A 10 -22.62 0.32 24.46
CA VAL A 10 -22.42 -1.09 24.72
C VAL A 10 -20.97 -1.24 25.19
N THR A 11 -20.79 -1.30 26.51
CA THR A 11 -19.55 -1.70 27.14
C THR A 11 -19.38 -3.20 26.89
N LEU A 12 -18.88 -3.56 25.71
CA LEU A 12 -18.44 -4.93 25.43
C LEU A 12 -17.17 -5.20 26.24
N SER A 13 -17.39 -5.66 27.46
CA SER A 13 -16.43 -6.44 28.24
C SER A 13 -16.13 -7.76 27.50
N GLN A 14 -15.45 -7.68 26.37
CA GLN A 14 -14.84 -8.87 25.76
C GLN A 14 -13.51 -9.12 26.46
N LYS A 15 -13.42 -10.25 27.16
CA LYS A 15 -12.18 -10.79 27.72
C LYS A 15 -11.14 -10.78 26.59
N LYS A 16 -10.14 -9.91 26.70
CA LYS A 16 -9.14 -9.72 25.65
C LYS A 16 -8.34 -11.02 25.53
N MET A 17 -8.47 -11.73 24.40
CA MET A 17 -7.67 -12.93 24.17
C MET A 17 -6.19 -12.55 24.21
N ASN A 18 -5.39 -13.36 24.90
CA ASN A 18 -3.94 -13.19 24.86
C ASN A 18 -3.38 -13.72 23.52
N ASP A 19 -2.14 -13.34 23.20
CA ASP A 19 -1.52 -13.71 21.92
C ASP A 19 -1.43 -15.23 21.70
N ASN A 20 -1.33 -16.03 22.76
CA ASN A 20 -1.30 -17.50 22.64
C ASN A 20 -2.68 -18.08 22.34
N GLU A 21 -3.75 -17.54 22.92
CA GLU A 21 -5.12 -17.94 22.67
C GLU A 21 -5.54 -17.64 21.23
N ILE A 22 -5.16 -16.46 20.71
CA ILE A 22 -5.48 -16.10 19.32
C ILE A 22 -4.67 -16.90 18.32
N ASN A 23 -3.38 -17.15 18.60
CA ASN A 23 -2.55 -17.99 17.74
C ASN A 23 -3.12 -19.41 17.63
N ARG A 24 -3.54 -20.01 18.75
CA ARG A 24 -4.20 -21.33 18.75
C ARG A 24 -5.51 -21.35 17.97
N LEU A 25 -6.32 -20.30 18.09
CA LEU A 25 -7.57 -20.17 17.33
C LEU A 25 -7.32 -20.05 15.82
N ILE A 26 -6.30 -19.28 15.43
CA ILE A 26 -5.93 -19.14 14.01
C ILE A 26 -5.36 -20.45 13.46
N GLU A 27 -4.48 -21.12 14.21
CA GLU A 27 -3.95 -22.43 13.83
C GLU A 27 -5.08 -23.48 13.69
N THR A 28 -6.05 -23.47 14.59
CA THR A 28 -7.23 -24.34 14.49
C THR A 28 -8.05 -24.03 13.24
N TYR A 29 -8.28 -22.74 12.94
CA TYR A 29 -8.97 -22.31 11.73
C TYR A 29 -8.21 -22.64 10.43
N GLN A 30 -6.87 -22.64 10.47
CA GLN A 30 -6.04 -23.00 9.31
C GLN A 30 -6.11 -24.50 9.00
N ILE A 31 -6.24 -25.35 10.03
CA ILE A 31 -6.39 -26.81 9.89
C ILE A 31 -7.81 -27.17 9.44
N ASP A 32 -8.82 -26.61 10.09
CA ASP A 32 -10.23 -26.83 9.78
C ASP A 32 -10.99 -25.49 9.75
N PRO A 33 -11.21 -24.90 8.56
CA PRO A 33 -11.84 -23.59 8.39
C PRO A 33 -13.31 -23.55 8.81
N GLN A 34 -13.57 -23.37 10.09
CA GLN A 34 -14.93 -23.24 10.62
C GLN A 34 -15.39 -21.78 10.71
N ILE A 35 -16.61 -21.51 10.23
CA ILE A 35 -17.26 -20.18 10.29
C ILE A 35 -17.33 -19.66 11.73
N LYS A 36 -17.54 -20.54 12.71
CA LYS A 36 -17.62 -20.18 14.13
C LYS A 36 -16.29 -19.61 14.65
N ILE A 37 -15.16 -20.24 14.31
CA ILE A 37 -13.82 -19.82 14.74
C ILE A 37 -13.45 -18.51 14.03
N ARG A 38 -13.72 -18.41 12.73
CA ARG A 38 -13.57 -17.18 11.95
C ARG A 38 -14.29 -15.99 12.60
N ASN A 39 -15.58 -16.16 12.89
CA ASN A 39 -16.38 -15.09 13.48
C ASN A 39 -15.93 -14.74 14.89
N GLN A 40 -15.44 -15.71 15.67
CA GLN A 40 -14.86 -15.46 16.98
C GLN A 40 -13.59 -14.59 16.89
N ILE A 41 -12.72 -14.86 15.92
CA ILE A 41 -11.52 -14.04 15.67
C ILE A 41 -11.91 -12.65 15.16
N ILE A 42 -12.82 -12.55 14.18
CA ILE A 42 -13.26 -11.26 13.63
C ILE A 42 -13.91 -10.40 14.72
N ASN A 43 -14.82 -10.95 15.53
CA ASN A 43 -15.51 -10.22 16.59
C ASN A 43 -14.54 -9.68 17.65
N GLN A 44 -13.45 -10.40 17.93
CA GLN A 44 -12.42 -9.97 18.87
C GLN A 44 -11.68 -8.70 18.40
N TYR A 45 -11.47 -8.56 17.08
CA TYR A 45 -10.76 -7.43 16.49
C TYR A 45 -11.67 -6.40 15.83
N TYR A 46 -12.98 -6.67 15.75
CA TYR A 46 -13.97 -5.79 15.14
C TYR A 46 -13.87 -4.34 15.65
N PRO A 47 -13.76 -4.05 16.96
CA PRO A 47 -13.63 -2.67 17.44
C PRO A 47 -12.36 -1.97 16.93
N ILE A 48 -11.26 -2.72 16.75
CA ILE A 48 -9.99 -2.20 16.25
C ILE A 48 -10.09 -1.93 14.75
N VAL A 49 -10.67 -2.86 13.99
CA VAL A 49 -10.86 -2.76 12.54
C VAL A 49 -11.80 -1.60 12.22
N HIS A 50 -12.95 -1.53 12.87
CA HIS A 50 -13.96 -0.50 12.60
C HIS A 50 -13.44 0.91 12.89
N ALA A 51 -12.68 1.09 13.97
CA ALA A 51 -12.11 2.39 14.33
C ALA A 51 -10.79 2.70 13.61
N PHE A 52 -10.22 1.74 12.86
CA PHE A 52 -8.94 1.88 12.16
C PHE A 52 -8.86 3.10 11.22
N PRO A 53 -9.86 3.38 10.38
CA PRO A 53 -9.84 4.56 9.50
C PRO A 53 -9.77 5.89 10.27
N SER A 54 -10.46 5.94 11.41
CA SER A 54 -10.46 7.10 12.30
C SER A 54 -9.12 7.28 13.01
N TYR A 55 -8.38 6.19 13.26
CA TYR A 55 -7.05 6.23 13.87
C TYR A 55 -5.93 6.69 12.92
N ILE A 56 -5.98 6.36 11.63
CA ILE A 56 -4.84 6.61 10.71
C ILE A 56 -4.80 8.02 10.10
N LYS A 57 -5.96 8.61 9.78
CA LYS A 57 -6.01 9.97 9.19
C LYS A 57 -7.07 10.89 9.81
N HIS A 58 -7.63 10.54 10.97
CA HIS A 58 -8.81 11.20 11.51
C HIS A 58 -9.97 11.24 10.50
N ASN A 59 -10.07 10.23 9.63
CA ASN A 59 -11.21 10.11 8.73
C ASN A 59 -12.41 9.68 9.60
N ARG A 60 -13.25 10.66 9.95
CA ARG A 60 -14.46 10.48 10.77
C ARG A 60 -15.71 10.19 9.93
N ASP A 61 -15.51 9.98 8.63
CA ASP A 61 -16.54 9.50 7.72
C ASP A 61 -16.97 8.09 8.15
N GLU A 62 -18.15 7.99 8.77
CA GLU A 62 -18.73 6.71 9.23
C GLU A 62 -18.99 5.77 8.05
N ASP A 63 -19.33 6.30 6.87
CA ASP A 63 -19.56 5.49 5.67
C ASP A 63 -18.24 4.86 5.19
N PHE A 64 -17.13 5.62 5.28
CA PHE A 64 -15.81 5.06 5.02
C PHE A 64 -15.43 3.97 6.04
N ALA A 65 -15.78 4.14 7.31
CA ALA A 65 -15.50 3.13 8.34
C ALA A 65 -16.31 1.85 8.11
N ALA A 66 -17.56 1.97 7.68
CA ALA A 66 -18.40 0.85 7.28
C ALA A 66 -17.83 0.12 6.06
N ASP A 67 -17.49 0.86 4.99
CA ASP A 67 -16.86 0.32 3.77
C ASP A 67 -15.55 -0.42 4.08
N PHE A 68 -14.75 0.17 4.97
CA PHE A 68 -13.49 -0.42 5.41
C PHE A 68 -13.70 -1.72 6.19
N THR A 69 -14.68 -1.73 7.09
CA THR A 69 -15.01 -2.92 7.89
C THR A 69 -15.56 -4.04 7.00
N ALA A 70 -16.42 -3.72 6.04
CA ALA A 70 -16.94 -4.68 5.07
C ALA A 70 -15.81 -5.30 4.23
N ALA A 71 -14.89 -4.48 3.72
CA ALA A 71 -13.74 -4.96 2.96
C ALA A 71 -12.77 -5.80 3.81
N PHE A 72 -12.67 -5.55 5.11
CA PHE A 72 -11.91 -6.40 6.02
C PHE A 72 -12.58 -7.77 6.19
N ILE A 73 -13.90 -7.79 6.43
CA ILE A 73 -14.66 -9.03 6.60
C ILE A 73 -14.56 -9.90 5.33
N GLU A 74 -14.59 -9.28 4.15
CA GLU A 74 -14.40 -9.98 2.86
C GLU A 74 -13.01 -10.64 2.75
N LYS A 75 -11.97 -9.96 3.24
CA LYS A 75 -10.58 -10.47 3.18
C LYS A 75 -10.14 -11.30 4.38
N ALA A 76 -11.00 -11.46 5.39
CA ALA A 76 -10.62 -12.06 6.65
C ALA A 76 -10.07 -13.49 6.47
N ASP A 77 -10.68 -14.30 5.61
CA ASP A 77 -10.23 -15.69 5.41
C ASP A 77 -8.81 -15.78 4.83
N ILE A 78 -8.48 -14.91 3.88
CA ILE A 78 -7.13 -14.83 3.31
C ILE A 78 -6.12 -14.37 4.37
N LEU A 79 -6.51 -13.38 5.17
CA LEU A 79 -5.69 -12.79 6.22
C LEU A 79 -5.38 -13.81 7.32
N LEU A 80 -6.37 -14.60 7.72
CA LEU A 80 -6.21 -15.66 8.73
C LEU A 80 -5.36 -16.84 8.21
N ARG A 81 -5.53 -17.23 6.95
CA ARG A 81 -4.73 -18.32 6.34
C ARG A 81 -3.27 -17.93 6.11
N SER A 82 -3.00 -16.65 5.88
CA SER A 82 -1.66 -16.13 5.56
C SER A 82 -0.83 -15.77 6.80
N TYR A 83 -1.44 -15.79 8.00
CA TYR A 83 -0.74 -15.49 9.23
C TYR A 83 0.16 -16.65 9.68
N GLN A 84 1.41 -16.35 10.03
CA GLN A 84 2.35 -17.30 10.61
C GLN A 84 2.70 -16.90 12.05
N SER A 85 2.26 -17.70 13.03
CA SER A 85 2.37 -17.41 14.47
C SER A 85 3.81 -17.23 14.98
N LYS A 86 4.80 -17.75 14.26
CA LYS A 86 6.23 -17.68 14.62
C LYS A 86 6.91 -16.34 14.28
N ALA A 87 6.29 -15.49 13.47
CA ALA A 87 6.95 -14.30 12.91
C ALA A 87 6.67 -12.99 13.68
N SER A 88 5.47 -12.82 14.26
CA SER A 88 5.08 -11.61 14.99
C SER A 88 3.77 -11.84 15.76
N SER A 89 3.41 -10.93 16.68
CA SER A 89 2.07 -10.97 17.29
C SER A 89 0.99 -10.79 16.22
N PHE A 90 -0.16 -11.47 16.39
CA PHE A 90 -1.26 -11.37 15.44
C PHE A 90 -1.75 -9.93 15.29
N LEU A 91 -1.72 -9.14 16.38
CA LEU A 91 -2.09 -7.74 16.33
C LEU A 91 -1.14 -6.91 15.45
N THR A 92 0.17 -7.18 15.49
CA THR A 92 1.16 -6.52 14.62
C THR A 92 0.89 -6.86 13.15
N TYR A 93 0.69 -8.14 12.85
CA TYR A 93 0.35 -8.61 11.51
C TYR A 93 -0.96 -8.00 11.00
N LEU A 94 -2.01 -8.04 11.82
CA LEU A 94 -3.31 -7.45 11.53
C LEU A 94 -3.20 -5.95 11.26
N THR A 95 -2.42 -5.23 12.06
CA THR A 95 -2.23 -3.78 11.88
C THR A 95 -1.58 -3.47 10.52
N ALA A 96 -0.59 -4.25 10.09
CA ALA A 96 0.01 -4.11 8.77
C ALA A 96 -0.99 -4.41 7.64
N ALA A 97 -1.78 -5.48 7.79
CA ALA A 97 -2.80 -5.87 6.83
C ALA A 97 -3.92 -4.81 6.71
N LEU A 98 -4.37 -4.25 7.83
CA LEU A 98 -5.35 -3.16 7.86
C LEU A 98 -4.81 -1.88 7.21
N ASN A 99 -3.52 -1.59 7.38
CA ASN A 99 -2.86 -0.45 6.72
C ASN A 99 -2.86 -0.61 5.20
N ASN A 100 -2.55 -1.81 4.70
CA ASN A 100 -2.60 -2.11 3.28
C ASN A 100 -4.02 -2.01 2.73
N LEU A 101 -5.00 -2.59 3.44
CA LEU A 101 -6.42 -2.50 3.09
C LEU A 101 -6.91 -1.04 3.03
N TYR A 102 -6.49 -0.21 3.99
CA TYR A 102 -6.88 1.19 4.08
C TYR A 102 -6.34 1.99 2.90
N ASN A 103 -5.07 1.77 2.54
CA ASN A 103 -4.45 2.42 1.39
C ASN A 103 -5.09 1.97 0.06
N ASP A 104 -5.50 0.70 -0.04
CA ASP A 104 -6.22 0.18 -1.20
C ASP A 104 -7.62 0.81 -1.34
N LEU A 105 -8.36 0.95 -0.24
CA LEU A 105 -9.67 1.61 -0.24
C LEU A 105 -9.58 3.10 -0.57
N LEU A 106 -8.59 3.81 -0.04
CA LEU A 106 -8.35 5.21 -0.41
C LEU A 106 -8.04 5.36 -1.90
N ARG A 107 -7.26 4.45 -2.47
CA ARG A 107 -7.01 4.44 -3.92
C ARG A 107 -8.32 4.23 -4.69
N ARG A 108 -9.19 3.32 -4.23
CA ARG A 108 -10.50 3.08 -4.85
C ARG A 108 -11.42 4.31 -4.77
N LYS A 109 -11.57 4.94 -3.59
CA LYS A 109 -12.41 6.15 -3.44
C LYS A 109 -11.89 7.37 -4.20
N MET A 110 -10.57 7.60 -4.24
CA MET A 110 -9.99 8.66 -5.08
C MET A 110 -10.19 8.42 -6.58
N THR A 111 -10.38 7.16 -6.98
CA THR A 111 -10.72 6.82 -8.37
C THR A 111 -12.20 7.08 -8.66
N MET A 112 -13.09 6.97 -7.67
CA MET A 112 -14.53 7.23 -7.78
C MET A 112 -14.92 8.71 -7.67
N GLN A 113 -14.19 9.55 -6.93
CA GLN A 113 -14.51 11.00 -6.86
C GLN A 113 -14.13 11.79 -8.12
N SER A 114 -13.33 11.23 -9.02
CA SER A 114 -13.00 11.86 -10.32
C SER A 114 -14.04 11.60 -11.43
N TYR A 115 -15.24 11.10 -11.09
CA TYR A 115 -16.26 10.62 -12.04
C TYR A 115 -17.47 11.56 -12.23
N GLN A 116 -17.40 12.82 -11.79
CA GLN A 116 -18.42 13.82 -12.13
C GLN A 116 -17.80 15.01 -12.86
N GLU A 117 -17.56 14.87 -14.16
CA GLU A 117 -17.65 15.97 -15.13
C GLU A 117 -17.64 15.40 -16.57
N PRO A 118 -18.44 15.96 -17.49
CA PRO A 118 -18.89 15.27 -18.69
C PRO A 118 -17.89 15.32 -19.86
N GLU A 119 -18.10 14.35 -20.73
CA GLU A 119 -17.33 13.96 -21.91
C GLU A 119 -17.22 15.04 -22.99
N LYS A 120 -16.08 15.06 -23.69
CA LYS A 120 -16.06 15.24 -25.15
C LYS A 120 -15.05 14.29 -25.80
N SER A 121 -15.64 13.37 -26.59
CA SER A 121 -15.19 12.75 -27.83
C SER A 121 -13.76 13.04 -28.30
N ILE A 122 -13.02 11.97 -28.63
CA ILE A 122 -12.44 11.76 -29.97
C ILE A 122 -12.35 10.25 -30.19
N SER A 123 -13.27 9.78 -31.01
CA SER A 123 -13.26 8.52 -31.76
C SER A 123 -12.09 8.50 -32.75
N ALA A 124 -11.33 7.41 -32.72
CA ALA A 124 -10.55 6.83 -33.82
C ALA A 124 -9.34 6.11 -33.22
N LEU A 125 -9.42 4.78 -33.19
CA LEU A 125 -8.39 3.74 -33.07
C LEU A 125 -8.97 2.55 -32.29
N GLU A 126 -10.17 2.15 -32.69
CA GLU A 126 -10.63 0.78 -32.62
C GLU A 126 -10.03 0.09 -33.85
N GLU A 127 -9.06 -0.80 -33.62
CA GLU A 127 -8.77 -1.96 -34.46
C GLU A 127 -7.57 -2.67 -33.85
N THR A 128 -7.84 -3.45 -32.80
CA THR A 128 -7.19 -4.70 -32.40
C THR A 128 -7.68 -5.06 -30.98
N GLU A 129 -8.98 -5.23 -30.86
CA GLU A 129 -9.61 -5.99 -29.79
C GLU A 129 -9.84 -7.41 -30.29
N ALA A 130 -9.18 -8.40 -29.69
CA ALA A 130 -9.80 -9.69 -29.43
C ALA A 130 -8.93 -10.47 -28.44
N SER A 131 -9.59 -11.02 -27.42
CA SER A 131 -9.07 -11.88 -26.35
C SER A 131 -8.33 -11.16 -25.24
N TYR A 132 -9.01 -10.89 -24.11
CA TYR A 132 -8.52 -11.02 -22.73
C TYR A 132 -9.65 -10.63 -21.75
N ASN A 133 -10.66 -11.50 -21.61
CA ASN A 133 -11.66 -11.41 -20.55
C ASN A 133 -11.43 -12.52 -19.54
N ALA A 134 -10.82 -12.16 -18.41
CA ALA A 134 -10.93 -12.90 -17.15
C ALA A 134 -10.68 -11.92 -15.98
N PRO A 135 -11.69 -11.66 -15.12
CA PRO A 135 -11.53 -10.84 -13.93
C PRO A 135 -11.00 -11.71 -12.78
N VAL A 136 -9.70 -11.97 -12.79
CA VAL A 136 -8.93 -12.37 -11.60
C VAL A 136 -7.72 -11.45 -11.54
N CYS A 137 -7.78 -10.43 -10.70
CA CYS A 137 -6.65 -9.51 -10.51
C CYS A 137 -5.62 -10.18 -9.59
N SER A 138 -4.99 -11.27 -10.04
CA SER A 138 -3.78 -11.80 -9.40
C SER A 138 -2.65 -10.77 -9.52
N GLU A 139 -1.72 -10.74 -8.56
CA GLU A 139 -0.52 -9.89 -8.69
C GLU A 139 0.20 -10.14 -10.02
N ASP A 140 0.14 -11.37 -10.54
CA ASP A 140 0.68 -11.76 -11.84
C ASP A 140 -0.02 -11.06 -13.01
N ALA A 141 -1.36 -10.95 -12.99
CA ALA A 141 -2.10 -10.20 -14.01
C ALA A 141 -1.73 -8.71 -13.99
N ARG A 142 -1.52 -8.13 -12.79
CA ARG A 142 -1.05 -6.74 -12.66
C ARG A 142 0.39 -6.60 -13.14
N ARG A 143 1.27 -7.55 -12.81
CA ARG A 143 2.67 -7.59 -13.22
C ARG A 143 2.78 -7.69 -14.75
N MET A 144 2.00 -8.58 -15.36
CA MET A 144 1.90 -8.73 -16.81
C MET A 144 1.43 -7.44 -17.50
N ARG A 145 0.39 -6.77 -16.97
CA ARG A 145 -0.08 -5.49 -17.51
C ARG A 145 0.98 -4.39 -17.42
N ILE A 146 1.71 -4.31 -16.30
CA ILE A 146 2.81 -3.36 -16.16
C ILE A 146 3.90 -3.67 -17.20
N MET A 147 4.28 -4.95 -17.34
CA MET A 147 5.26 -5.41 -18.33
C MET A 147 4.85 -5.10 -19.77
N GLN A 148 3.57 -5.29 -20.13
CA GLN A 148 3.04 -4.91 -21.43
C GLN A 148 3.21 -3.41 -21.71
N VAL A 149 3.04 -2.55 -20.71
CA VAL A 149 3.26 -1.10 -20.85
C VAL A 149 4.76 -0.78 -20.96
N ILE A 150 5.61 -1.45 -20.16
CA ILE A 150 7.07 -1.29 -20.24
C ILE A 150 7.58 -1.67 -21.63
N ASN A 151 7.12 -2.79 -22.19
CA ASN A 151 7.56 -3.31 -23.49
C ASN A 151 7.12 -2.46 -24.70
N LYS A 152 6.24 -1.46 -24.51
CA LYS A 152 5.95 -0.44 -25.53
C LYS A 152 7.09 0.57 -25.69
N TYR A 153 7.99 0.67 -24.72
CA TYR A 153 9.19 1.49 -24.82
C TYR A 153 10.31 0.70 -25.51
N ARG A 154 11.26 1.42 -26.12
CA ARG A 154 12.44 0.85 -26.77
C ARG A 154 13.70 1.62 -26.39
N GLY A 155 14.85 0.98 -26.59
CA GLY A 155 16.18 1.59 -26.39
C GLY A 155 16.38 2.14 -24.98
N ILE A 156 17.01 3.31 -24.89
CA ILE A 156 17.36 3.98 -23.63
C ILE A 156 16.14 4.22 -22.73
N SER A 157 14.98 4.54 -23.31
CA SER A 157 13.77 4.80 -22.51
C SER A 157 13.24 3.55 -21.83
N TRP A 158 13.32 2.41 -22.52
CA TRP A 158 12.93 1.12 -21.95
C TRP A 158 13.89 0.70 -20.83
N LEU A 159 15.20 0.79 -21.08
CA LEU A 159 16.22 0.41 -20.11
C LEU A 159 16.17 1.31 -18.85
N ALA A 160 15.96 2.62 -19.03
CA ALA A 160 15.76 3.55 -17.92
C ALA A 160 14.56 3.17 -17.04
N ILE A 161 13.44 2.75 -17.63
CA ILE A 161 12.25 2.32 -16.89
C ILE A 161 12.55 1.02 -16.13
N LYS A 162 13.16 0.02 -16.78
CA LYS A 162 13.53 -1.25 -16.14
C LYS A 162 14.50 -1.05 -14.98
N CYS A 163 15.51 -0.18 -15.11
CA CYS A 163 16.44 0.13 -14.01
C CYS A 163 15.76 0.85 -12.83
N VAL A 164 14.79 1.73 -13.09
CA VAL A 164 14.02 2.41 -12.01
C VAL A 164 13.04 1.46 -11.33
N TYR A 165 12.47 0.54 -12.10
CA TYR A 165 11.53 -0.48 -11.65
C TYR A 165 12.20 -1.87 -11.67
N PHE A 166 13.30 -1.98 -10.93
CA PHE A 166 14.21 -3.13 -10.99
C PHE A 166 13.56 -4.48 -10.68
N ASP A 167 12.43 -4.50 -9.96
CA ASP A 167 11.64 -5.74 -9.72
C ASP A 167 11.05 -6.34 -11.02
N PHE A 168 11.08 -5.59 -12.12
CA PHE A 168 10.69 -6.04 -13.46
C PHE A 168 11.89 -6.32 -14.37
N PHE A 169 13.11 -6.18 -13.87
CA PHE A 169 14.34 -6.49 -14.60
C PHE A 169 14.56 -8.00 -14.60
N ASP A 170 14.82 -8.58 -15.78
CA ASP A 170 15.06 -10.01 -15.98
C ASP A 170 16.43 -10.28 -16.65
N GLU A 171 16.83 -11.55 -16.72
CA GLU A 171 18.12 -11.94 -17.30
C GLU A 171 18.23 -11.61 -18.79
N GLU A 172 17.11 -11.68 -19.54
CA GLU A 172 17.11 -11.31 -20.94
C GLU A 172 17.31 -9.80 -21.15
N ASP A 173 16.91 -8.98 -20.18
CA ASP A 173 17.14 -7.55 -20.23
C ASP A 173 18.63 -7.22 -20.20
N PHE A 174 19.39 -7.96 -19.39
CA PHE A 174 20.84 -7.82 -19.30
C PHE A 174 21.51 -8.06 -20.66
N LEU A 175 21.08 -9.09 -21.39
CA LEU A 175 21.59 -9.41 -22.73
C LEU A 175 21.36 -8.28 -23.76
N LYS A 176 20.33 -7.46 -23.55
CA LYS A 176 19.98 -6.34 -24.44
C LYS A 176 20.77 -5.06 -24.10
N MET A 177 21.39 -4.98 -22.92
CA MET A 177 22.04 -3.75 -22.45
C MET A 177 23.21 -3.29 -23.33
N PRO A 178 24.16 -4.15 -23.76
CA PRO A 178 25.26 -3.70 -24.63
C PRO A 178 24.76 -3.10 -25.94
N ALA A 179 23.75 -3.71 -26.56
CA ALA A 179 23.18 -3.22 -27.81
C ALA A 179 22.49 -1.85 -27.64
N ILE A 180 21.90 -1.59 -26.47
CA ILE A 180 21.20 -0.32 -26.18
C ILE A 180 22.19 0.79 -25.80
N THR A 181 23.28 0.44 -25.10
CA THR A 181 24.18 1.40 -24.47
C THR A 181 25.52 1.56 -25.18
N GLY A 182 25.89 0.64 -26.07
CA GLY A 182 27.20 0.57 -26.70
C GLY A 182 28.33 0.15 -25.75
N LYS A 183 28.00 -0.37 -24.55
CA LYS A 183 28.97 -0.71 -23.50
C LYS A 183 29.26 -2.20 -23.44
N PRO A 184 30.47 -2.61 -23.02
CA PRO A 184 30.79 -4.03 -22.83
C PRO A 184 29.99 -4.63 -21.68
N TYR A 185 29.77 -5.96 -21.71
CA TYR A 185 29.04 -6.69 -20.68
C TYR A 185 29.59 -6.50 -19.27
N SER A 186 30.91 -6.35 -19.11
CA SER A 186 31.56 -6.09 -17.82
C SER A 186 31.13 -4.76 -17.21
N GLU A 187 30.99 -3.71 -18.01
CA GLU A 187 30.46 -2.42 -17.55
C GLU A 187 28.97 -2.49 -17.23
N CYS A 188 28.20 -3.24 -18.01
CA CYS A 188 26.78 -3.48 -17.71
C CYS A 188 26.63 -4.21 -16.37
N LEU A 189 27.43 -5.25 -16.12
CA LEU A 189 27.39 -6.02 -14.88
C LEU A 189 27.75 -5.15 -13.67
N SER A 190 28.88 -4.44 -13.75
CA SER A 190 29.30 -3.50 -12.70
C SER A 190 28.26 -2.40 -12.42
N PHE A 191 27.49 -1.98 -13.42
CA PHE A 191 26.37 -1.07 -13.21
C PHE A 191 25.20 -1.73 -12.47
N ILE A 192 24.82 -2.96 -12.85
CA ILE A 192 23.74 -3.70 -12.19
C ILE A 192 24.09 -3.97 -10.72
N ASP A 193 25.33 -4.35 -10.42
CA ASP A 193 25.79 -4.54 -9.04
C ASP A 193 25.64 -3.26 -8.22
N ARG A 194 26.14 -2.13 -8.73
CA ARG A 194 26.00 -0.82 -8.06
C ARG A 194 24.54 -0.40 -7.89
N LEU A 195 23.69 -0.67 -8.88
CA LEU A 195 22.27 -0.35 -8.82
C LEU A 195 21.57 -1.22 -7.75
N SER A 196 21.92 -2.50 -7.67
CA SER A 196 21.42 -3.43 -6.65
C SER A 196 21.81 -2.96 -5.25
N ASP A 197 23.07 -2.56 -5.05
CA ASP A 197 23.57 -2.02 -3.78
C ASP A 197 22.82 -0.75 -3.35
N GLU A 198 22.60 0.18 -4.29
CA GLU A 198 21.86 1.43 -4.00
C GLU A 198 20.39 1.13 -3.65
N ILE A 199 19.76 0.15 -4.31
CA ILE A 199 18.41 -0.30 -3.97
C ILE A 199 18.38 -0.97 -2.58
N ALA A 200 19.36 -1.80 -2.26
CA ALA A 200 19.47 -2.47 -0.96
C ALA A 200 19.68 -1.47 0.18
N GLU A 201 20.59 -0.50 0.00
CA GLU A 201 20.83 0.58 0.96
C GLU A 201 19.57 1.41 1.17
N LYS A 202 18.86 1.76 0.09
CA LYS A 202 17.59 2.47 0.16
C LYS A 202 16.52 1.66 0.91
N ARG A 203 16.40 0.36 0.66
CA ARG A 203 15.47 -0.54 1.36
C ARG A 203 15.78 -0.57 2.86
N SER A 204 17.05 -0.66 3.24
CA SER A 204 17.49 -0.59 4.64
C SER A 204 17.12 0.73 5.31
N LYS A 205 17.37 1.86 4.64
CA LYS A 205 16.98 3.19 5.13
C LYS A 205 15.45 3.34 5.26
N LEU A 206 14.67 2.77 4.34
CA LEU A 206 13.21 2.77 4.42
C LEU A 206 12.71 1.97 5.61
N LEU A 207 13.24 0.78 5.84
CA LEU A 207 12.90 -0.06 6.98
C LEU A 207 13.19 0.67 8.31
N HIS A 208 14.35 1.30 8.42
CA HIS A 208 14.68 2.10 9.60
C HIS A 208 13.68 3.25 9.84
N LYS A 209 13.20 3.90 8.76
CA LYS A 209 12.18 4.96 8.86
C LYS A 209 10.82 4.39 9.26
N GLU A 210 10.47 3.20 8.80
CA GLU A 210 9.26 2.48 9.22
C GLU A 210 9.30 2.13 10.71
N ASP A 211 10.45 1.69 11.22
CA ASP A 211 10.65 1.47 12.67
C ASP A 211 10.49 2.75 13.48
N GLN A 212 11.11 3.84 13.01
CA GLN A 212 11.00 5.17 13.64
C GLN A 212 9.55 5.66 13.69
N LEU A 213 8.82 5.51 12.59
CA LEU A 213 7.38 5.82 12.52
C LEU A 213 6.58 4.94 13.50
N SER A 214 6.83 3.64 13.51
CA SER A 214 6.13 2.68 14.38
C SER A 214 6.30 3.02 15.86
N ARG A 215 7.52 3.36 16.28
CA ARG A 215 7.79 3.82 17.67
C ARG A 215 7.03 5.09 18.02
N ILE A 216 6.93 6.05 17.09
CA ILE A 216 6.16 7.28 17.30
C ILE A 216 4.66 6.98 17.39
N TYR A 217 4.13 6.14 16.52
CA TYR A 217 2.73 5.73 16.59
C TYR A 217 2.39 5.08 17.93
N VAL A 218 3.24 4.17 18.43
CA VAL A 218 3.06 3.58 19.77
C VAL A 218 3.06 4.64 20.87
N ARG A 219 3.93 5.65 20.80
CA ARG A 219 3.98 6.76 21.78
C ARG A 219 2.73 7.64 21.74
N ILE A 220 2.28 7.98 20.53
CA ILE A 220 1.03 8.73 20.31
C ILE A 220 -0.17 7.96 20.88
N MET A 221 -0.27 6.65 20.59
CA MET A 221 -1.33 5.78 21.12
C MET A 221 -1.33 5.74 22.65
N LYS A 222 -0.14 5.62 23.27
CA LYS A 222 -0.01 5.66 24.74
C LYS A 222 -0.54 6.98 25.30
N ILE A 223 -0.19 8.12 24.71
CA ILE A 223 -0.68 9.42 25.17
C ILE A 223 -2.19 9.55 25.00
N HIS A 224 -2.77 9.13 23.87
CA HIS A 224 -4.22 9.10 23.71
C HIS A 224 -4.91 8.25 24.78
N SER A 225 -4.34 7.09 25.13
CA SER A 225 -4.89 6.23 26.19
C SER A 225 -4.83 6.86 27.59
N LEU A 226 -3.81 7.69 27.85
CA LEU A 226 -3.66 8.43 29.11
C LEU A 226 -4.61 9.63 29.15
N LEU A 227 -4.71 10.38 28.04
CA LEU A 227 -5.65 11.50 27.89
C LEU A 227 -7.11 11.07 28.12
N ALA A 228 -7.48 9.86 27.69
CA ALA A 228 -8.81 9.31 27.92
C ALA A 228 -9.13 9.04 29.41
N ARG A 229 -8.13 9.07 30.30
CA ARG A 229 -8.26 8.73 31.73
C ARG A 229 -7.88 9.87 32.68
N SER A 230 -7.25 10.92 32.17
CA SER A 230 -6.75 12.05 32.95
C SER A 230 -7.72 13.24 32.93
N THR A 231 -7.84 13.94 34.06
CA THR A 231 -8.50 15.26 34.14
C THR A 231 -7.60 16.23 34.92
N GLY A 232 -7.57 17.51 34.52
CA GLY A 232 -6.79 18.55 35.20
C GLY A 232 -5.39 18.81 34.62
N PRO A 233 -4.42 19.32 35.40
CA PRO A 233 -3.12 19.81 34.89
C PRO A 233 -2.25 18.76 34.16
N ASP A 234 -2.45 17.47 34.44
CA ASP A 234 -1.80 16.37 33.72
C ASP A 234 -2.25 16.27 32.25
N GLU A 235 -3.48 16.68 31.94
CA GLU A 235 -4.03 16.68 30.59
C GLU A 235 -3.29 17.68 29.69
N THR A 236 -3.00 18.88 30.20
CA THR A 236 -2.28 19.93 29.47
C THR A 236 -0.86 19.48 29.11
N SER A 237 -0.17 18.82 30.04
CA SER A 237 1.17 18.24 29.81
C SER A 237 1.12 17.13 28.76
N LEU A 238 0.12 16.25 28.82
CA LEU A 238 -0.08 15.18 27.85
C LEU A 238 -0.40 15.71 26.45
N ARG A 239 -1.22 16.77 26.33
CA ARG A 239 -1.52 17.44 25.05
C ARG A 239 -0.27 18.07 24.43
N SER A 240 0.58 18.73 25.21
CA SER A 240 1.85 19.27 24.72
C SER A 240 2.80 18.16 24.21
N ARG A 241 2.88 17.03 24.93
CA ARG A 241 3.66 15.87 24.48
C ARG A 241 3.10 15.24 23.20
N LEU A 242 1.77 15.20 23.06
CA LEU A 242 1.11 14.72 21.85
C LEU A 242 1.49 15.57 20.64
N GLU A 243 1.38 16.89 20.74
CA GLU A 243 1.76 17.82 19.66
C GLU A 243 3.23 17.64 19.23
N SER A 244 4.14 17.47 20.20
CA SER A 244 5.55 17.20 19.93
C SER A 244 5.76 15.90 19.14
N TYR A 245 5.08 14.81 19.52
CA TYR A 245 5.17 13.55 18.77
C TYR A 245 4.49 13.62 17.40
N GLU A 246 3.40 14.36 17.25
CA GLU A 246 2.76 14.58 15.95
C GLU A 246 3.64 15.40 15.00
N LYS A 247 4.36 16.40 15.52
CA LYS A 247 5.36 17.14 14.74
C LYS A 247 6.46 16.20 14.28
N THR A 248 6.97 15.37 15.19
CA THR A 248 8.01 14.38 14.86
C THR A 248 7.51 13.35 13.85
N ARG A 249 6.25 12.89 13.96
CA ARG A 249 5.58 12.01 12.99
C ARG A 249 5.60 12.60 11.59
N ARG A 250 5.22 13.87 11.45
CA ARG A 250 5.23 14.59 10.16
C ARG A 250 6.63 14.62 9.56
N CYS A 251 7.65 14.97 10.34
CA CYS A 251 9.04 14.96 9.88
C CYS A 251 9.49 13.59 9.35
N TYR A 252 9.13 12.50 10.05
CA TYR A 252 9.49 11.15 9.61
C TYR A 252 8.71 10.70 8.38
N LEU A 253 7.43 11.05 8.25
CA LEU A 253 6.64 10.77 7.05
C LEU A 253 7.21 11.49 5.83
N ASP A 254 7.55 12.77 5.96
CA ASP A 254 8.15 13.53 4.87
C ASP A 254 9.49 12.93 4.43
N ALA A 255 10.34 12.55 5.39
CA ALA A 255 11.60 11.88 5.11
C ALA A 255 11.40 10.52 4.42
N TYR A 256 10.42 9.73 4.89
CA TYR A 256 10.06 8.45 4.31
C TYR A 256 9.57 8.59 2.87
N PHE A 257 8.64 9.53 2.60
CA PHE A 257 8.10 9.74 1.24
C PHE A 257 9.14 10.28 0.27
N LYS A 258 10.02 11.18 0.71
CA LYS A 258 11.16 11.66 -0.09
C LYS A 258 12.09 10.51 -0.46
N LEU A 259 12.46 9.68 0.51
CA LEU A 259 13.32 8.52 0.29
C LEU A 259 12.65 7.51 -0.64
N ARG A 260 11.39 7.14 -0.39
CA ARG A 260 10.63 6.15 -1.17
C ARG A 260 10.53 6.55 -2.63
N THR A 261 10.26 7.83 -2.90
CA THR A 261 9.99 8.31 -4.26
C THR A 261 11.24 8.66 -5.07
N ALA A 262 12.42 8.78 -4.44
CA ALA A 262 13.69 9.09 -5.08
C ALA A 262 14.40 7.82 -5.60
N PRO A 263 14.36 7.51 -6.91
CA PRO A 263 15.11 6.39 -7.47
C PRO A 263 16.56 6.81 -7.71
N ALA A 264 17.40 5.85 -8.08
CA ALA A 264 18.82 6.04 -8.43
C ALA A 264 19.01 6.79 -9.76
N TYR A 265 18.29 7.89 -10.00
CA TYR A 265 18.27 8.58 -11.29
C TYR A 265 19.65 9.05 -11.71
N ARG A 266 20.48 9.51 -10.76
CA ARG A 266 21.85 9.95 -11.03
C ARG A 266 22.73 8.81 -11.54
N LEU A 267 22.68 7.65 -10.86
CA LEU A 267 23.44 6.46 -11.27
C LEU A 267 22.98 5.97 -12.65
N ILE A 268 21.66 5.87 -12.85
CA ILE A 268 21.05 5.42 -14.12
C ILE A 268 21.40 6.38 -15.26
N ALA A 269 21.30 7.69 -15.03
CA ALA A 269 21.63 8.72 -16.01
C ALA A 269 23.11 8.66 -16.42
N GLY A 270 24.02 8.53 -15.45
CA GLY A 270 25.45 8.40 -15.69
C GLY A 270 25.80 7.14 -16.50
N PHE A 271 25.14 6.02 -16.23
CA PHE A 271 25.35 4.80 -17.01
C PHE A 271 24.82 4.91 -18.45
N LEU A 272 23.62 5.48 -18.62
CA LEU A 272 22.96 5.63 -19.92
C LEU A 272 23.50 6.80 -20.76
N GLY A 273 24.48 7.56 -20.26
CA GLY A 273 25.05 8.71 -20.99
C GLY A 273 24.03 9.83 -21.20
N THR A 274 23.11 10.03 -20.27
CA THR A 274 22.03 11.03 -20.37
C THR A 274 21.92 11.87 -19.10
N SER A 275 21.04 12.88 -19.10
CA SER A 275 20.83 13.73 -17.93
C SER A 275 19.80 13.13 -16.96
N GLU A 276 19.95 13.42 -15.66
CA GLU A 276 18.98 13.01 -14.64
C GLU A 276 17.56 13.51 -14.97
N LYS A 277 17.46 14.75 -15.46
CA LYS A 277 16.19 15.35 -15.91
C LYS A 277 15.53 14.54 -17.03
N LYS A 278 16.32 13.95 -17.94
CA LYS A 278 15.80 13.10 -19.01
C LYS A 278 15.24 11.79 -18.46
N ILE A 279 15.92 11.16 -17.52
CA ILE A 279 15.43 9.95 -16.83
C ILE A 279 14.12 10.25 -16.08
N GLN A 280 14.07 11.36 -15.34
CA GLN A 280 12.87 11.81 -14.64
C GLN A 280 11.69 12.01 -15.60
N GLN A 281 11.91 12.63 -16.76
CA GLN A 281 10.89 12.81 -17.79
C GLN A 281 10.39 11.47 -18.37
N ILE A 282 11.30 10.54 -18.67
CA ILE A 282 10.93 9.19 -19.18
C ILE A 282 10.05 8.48 -18.16
N VAL A 283 10.45 8.47 -16.89
CA VAL A 283 9.72 7.81 -15.80
C VAL A 283 8.38 8.50 -15.54
N PHE A 284 8.33 9.83 -15.63
CA PHE A 284 7.08 10.58 -15.52
C PHE A 284 6.09 10.19 -16.62
N LEU A 285 6.53 10.16 -17.88
CA LEU A 285 5.70 9.76 -19.01
C LEU A 285 5.24 8.31 -18.88
N PHE A 286 6.13 7.41 -18.41
CA PHE A 286 5.79 6.03 -18.11
C PHE A 286 4.71 5.94 -17.03
N LYS A 287 4.88 6.61 -15.88
CA LYS A 287 3.86 6.63 -14.82
C LYS A 287 2.51 7.14 -15.32
N ARG A 288 2.51 8.18 -16.17
CA ARG A 288 1.30 8.73 -16.79
C ARG A 288 0.62 7.73 -17.73
N ARG A 289 1.39 7.04 -18.57
CA ARG A 289 0.86 5.97 -19.46
C ARG A 289 0.36 4.78 -18.67
N LEU A 290 1.10 4.35 -17.65
CA LEU A 290 0.68 3.25 -16.78
C LEU A 290 -0.63 3.58 -16.07
N ALA A 291 -0.78 4.80 -15.55
CA ALA A 291 -2.04 5.26 -14.97
C ALA A 291 -3.19 5.26 -15.98
N SER A 292 -2.94 5.65 -17.24
CA SER A 292 -3.95 5.62 -18.30
C SER A 292 -4.34 4.18 -18.70
N CYS A 293 -3.38 3.28 -18.86
CA CYS A 293 -3.62 1.87 -19.19
C CYS A 293 -4.35 1.12 -18.08
N LEU A 294 -4.02 1.41 -16.81
CA LEU A 294 -4.71 0.83 -15.67
C LEU A 294 -6.13 1.38 -15.49
N LYS A 295 -6.42 2.62 -15.95
CA LYS A 295 -7.77 3.22 -15.95
C LYS A 295 -8.66 2.74 -17.10
N LYS A 296 -8.10 2.43 -18.28
CA LYS A 296 -8.88 2.03 -19.48
C LYS A 296 -9.56 0.65 -19.36
N ASN A 297 -9.02 -0.28 -18.56
CA ASN A 297 -9.58 -1.64 -18.43
C ASN A 297 -10.73 -1.76 -17.41
N THR A 298 -11.07 -0.71 -16.68
CA THR A 298 -12.25 -0.68 -15.79
C THR A 298 -13.55 -0.34 -16.52
N ARG A 299 -13.48 0.19 -17.75
CA ARG A 299 -14.68 0.51 -18.56
C ARG A 299 -15.19 -0.68 -19.40
N ARG A 300 -14.31 -1.56 -19.88
CA ARG A 300 -14.71 -2.71 -20.73
C ARG A 300 -15.46 -3.84 -20.01
N SER A 301 -15.46 -3.88 -18.69
CA SER A 301 -16.21 -4.91 -17.94
C SER A 301 -17.69 -4.57 -17.74
N GLU A 302 -18.10 -3.35 -18.04
CA GLU A 302 -19.50 -2.90 -17.88
C GLU A 302 -20.30 -3.08 -19.18
N ASP A 303 -19.66 -3.10 -20.35
CA ASP A 303 -20.35 -3.25 -21.65
C ASP A 303 -20.66 -4.70 -22.06
N ILE A 304 -20.26 -5.71 -21.26
CA ILE A 304 -20.51 -7.14 -21.56
C ILE A 304 -21.77 -7.67 -20.84
N TYR A 305 -22.36 -6.87 -19.94
CA TYR A 305 -23.60 -7.18 -19.23
C TYR A 305 -24.70 -6.13 -19.47
N GLY A 306 -24.69 -5.49 -20.64
CA GLY A 306 -25.80 -4.71 -21.18
C GLY A 306 -26.73 -5.56 -22.02
#